data_AF-A0A371IZ37-F1
#
_entry.id   AF-A0A371IZ37-F1
#
_cell.length_a   1.000
_cell.length_b   1.000
_cell.length_c   1.000
_cell.angle_alpha   90.00
_cell.angle_beta   90.00
_cell.angle_gamma   90.00
#
_symmetry.space_group_name_H-M   'P 1'
#
loop_
_entity.id
_entity.type
_entity.pdbx_description
1 polymer ?
#
loop_
_entity_poly.entity_id
_entity_poly.type
_entity_poly.pdbx_seq_one_letter_code
_entity_poly.pdbx_strand_id
1 'polypeptide(L)'
;MYISEKSYLLGDKKITINIKNNTSEELYYGEAYEIEYLKNNIWYEVPFTDDASFTDIGIILGPNKTNTHEISLDNININLKKGKYRIIKQVGDAMLAAEFKLK
;
A
#
# COMPACT_ATOMS: atom_id res chain seq x y z
N MET A 1 -9.38 16.61 -9.23
CA MET A 1 -8.86 15.67 -8.23
C MET A 1 -10.05 14.83 -7.78
N TYR A 2 -10.18 13.58 -8.24
CA TYR A 2 -11.26 12.69 -7.79
C TYR A 2 -10.67 11.79 -6.70
N ILE A 3 -11.21 11.87 -5.49
CA ILE A 3 -10.89 10.93 -4.42
C ILE A 3 -11.85 9.76 -4.59
N SER A 4 -11.46 8.74 -5.35
CA SER A 4 -12.12 7.44 -5.24
C SER A 4 -11.50 6.72 -4.05
N GLU A 5 -12.14 6.80 -2.88
CA GLU A 5 -11.81 5.93 -1.76
C GLU A 5 -12.06 4.49 -2.20
N LYS A 6 -10.99 3.74 -2.51
CA LYS A 6 -11.11 2.34 -2.88
C LYS A 6 -11.58 1.56 -1.66
N SER A 7 -12.69 0.85 -1.82
CA SER A 7 -13.29 0.03 -0.77
C SER A 7 -13.30 -1.43 -1.21
N TYR A 8 -12.89 -2.31 -0.29
CA TYR A 8 -12.79 -3.76 -0.47
C TYR A 8 -13.65 -4.45 0.59
N LEU A 9 -14.13 -5.65 0.27
CA LEU A 9 -14.88 -6.44 1.25
C LEU A 9 -13.92 -7.03 2.27
N LEU A 10 -14.40 -7.16 3.51
CA LEU A 10 -13.70 -7.94 4.50
C LEU A 10 -13.57 -9.39 4.02
N GLY A 11 -12.33 -9.87 3.85
CA GLY A 11 -12.01 -11.17 3.28
C GLY A 11 -11.50 -11.13 1.84
N ASP A 12 -11.50 -9.96 1.18
CA ASP A 12 -10.76 -9.78 -0.07
C ASP A 12 -9.28 -10.07 0.19
N LYS A 13 -8.67 -10.86 -0.69
CA LYS A 13 -7.27 -11.27 -0.56
C LYS A 13 -6.28 -10.28 -1.12
N LYS A 14 -6.76 -9.35 -1.94
CA LYS A 14 -5.93 -8.49 -2.78
C LYS A 14 -6.54 -7.11 -2.85
N ILE A 15 -5.68 -6.10 -2.78
CA ILE A 15 -6.04 -4.71 -3.07
C ILE A 15 -5.13 -4.15 -4.15
N THR A 16 -5.51 -3.02 -4.72
CA THR A 16 -4.74 -2.39 -5.80
C THR A 16 -4.41 -0.96 -5.43
N ILE A 17 -3.12 -0.63 -5.37
CA ILE A 17 -2.65 0.75 -5.19
C ILE A 17 -2.02 1.26 -6.48
N ASN A 18 -2.07 2.57 -6.69
CA ASN A 18 -1.48 3.21 -7.86
C ASN A 18 -0.41 4.20 -7.38
N ILE A 19 0.82 4.04 -7.87
CA ILE A 19 1.90 5.00 -7.64
C ILE A 19 2.09 5.77 -8.94
N LYS A 20 1.86 7.08 -8.90
CA LYS A 20 2.07 7.96 -10.05
C LYS A 20 3.28 8.85 -9.82
N ASN A 21 4.27 8.73 -10.70
CA ASN A 21 5.38 9.66 -10.74
C ASN A 21 4.92 10.95 -11.43
N ASN A 22 4.75 12.04 -10.67
CA ASN A 22 4.40 13.36 -11.23
C ASN A 22 5.65 14.25 -11.41
N THR A 23 6.86 13.68 -11.34
CA THR A 23 8.12 14.40 -11.50
C THR A 23 8.65 14.28 -12.92
N SER A 24 9.73 15.01 -13.23
CA SER A 24 10.49 14.88 -14.48
C SER A 24 11.55 13.79 -14.45
N GLU A 25 11.82 13.20 -13.27
CA GLU A 25 12.90 12.23 -13.05
C GLU A 25 12.37 10.81 -12.90
N GLU A 26 13.25 9.82 -12.96
CA GLU A 26 12.90 8.44 -12.62
C GLU A 26 12.77 8.27 -11.10
N LEU A 27 11.82 7.44 -10.68
CA LEU A 27 11.70 6.99 -9.29
C LEU A 27 12.11 5.52 -9.19
N TYR A 28 12.78 5.19 -8.09
CA TYR A 28 13.23 3.84 -7.78
C TYR A 28 12.63 3.40 -6.45
N TYR A 29 12.10 2.17 -6.39
CA TYR A 29 11.52 1.61 -5.18
C TYR A 29 11.41 0.08 -5.24
N GLY A 30 11.20 -0.57 -4.09
CA GLY A 30 11.04 -2.02 -3.98
C GLY A 30 9.59 -2.49 -3.84
N GLU A 31 9.38 -3.80 -3.72
CA GLU A 31 8.05 -4.41 -3.45
C GLU A 31 7.61 -4.27 -1.99
N ALA A 32 8.55 -4.12 -1.05
CA ALA A 32 8.25 -3.95 0.37
C ALA A 32 7.29 -2.79 0.65
N TYR A 33 6.47 -2.96 1.68
CA TYR A 33 5.50 -1.98 2.14
C TYR A 33 5.23 -2.18 3.64
N GLU A 34 4.61 -1.18 4.26
CA GLU A 34 4.00 -1.28 5.58
C GLU A 34 2.49 -1.09 5.44
N ILE A 35 1.74 -1.58 6.42
CA ILE A 35 0.29 -1.35 6.52
C ILE A 35 -0.04 -0.78 7.89
N GLU A 36 -0.93 0.22 7.92
CA GLU A 36 -1.44 0.79 9.15
C GLU A 36 -2.97 0.83 9.16
N TYR A 37 -3.54 0.69 10.35
CA TYR A 37 -4.97 0.79 10.63
C TYR A 37 -5.29 2.06 11.40
N LEU A 38 -6.36 2.76 11.01
CA LEU A 38 -6.83 3.95 11.70
C LEU A 38 -7.76 3.59 12.87
N LYS A 39 -7.36 3.95 14.09
CA LYS A 39 -8.18 3.80 15.31
C LYS A 39 -8.11 5.07 16.14
N ASN A 40 -9.25 5.62 16.55
CA ASN A 40 -9.32 6.84 17.37
C ASN A 40 -8.49 8.00 16.78
N ASN A 41 -8.53 8.16 15.46
CA ASN A 41 -7.78 9.18 14.71
C ASN A 41 -6.23 9.05 14.79
N ILE A 42 -5.73 7.87 15.16
CA ILE A 42 -4.30 7.53 15.23
C ILE A 42 -4.05 6.30 14.33
N TRP A 43 -2.96 6.32 13.59
CA TRP A 43 -2.51 5.20 12.76
C TRP A 43 -1.67 4.24 13.60
N TYR A 44 -1.97 2.94 13.46
CA TYR A 44 -1.25 1.86 14.14
C TYR A 44 -0.75 0.86 13.11
N GLU A 45 0.52 0.50 13.21
CA GLU A 45 1.12 -0.54 12.37
C GLU A 45 0.38 -1.87 12.53
N VAL A 46 0.12 -2.54 11.41
CA VAL A 46 -0.45 -3.87 11.37
C VAL A 46 0.69 -4.84 11.06
N PRO A 47 1.01 -5.77 11.98
CA PRO A 47 2.11 -6.69 11.78
C PRO A 47 1.80 -7.66 10.63
N PHE A 48 2.84 -7.98 9.87
CA PHE A 48 2.81 -9.08 8.91
C PHE A 48 2.75 -10.45 9.61
N THR A 49 2.41 -11.49 8.86
CA THR A 49 2.57 -12.88 9.31
C THR A 49 4.06 -13.25 9.35
N ASP A 50 4.42 -14.26 10.14
CA ASP A 50 5.83 -14.69 10.28
C ASP A 50 6.43 -15.22 8.96
N ASP A 51 5.59 -15.70 8.04
CA ASP A 51 5.95 -16.18 6.71
C ASP A 51 5.89 -15.10 5.61
N ALA A 52 5.49 -13.88 5.97
CA ALA A 52 5.46 -12.77 5.02
C ALA A 52 6.87 -12.47 4.50
N SER A 53 6.97 -12.41 3.19
CA SER A 53 8.21 -12.07 2.49
C SER A 53 7.92 -11.18 1.30
N PHE A 54 8.91 -10.37 0.95
CA PHE A 54 8.87 -9.49 -0.21
C PHE A 54 9.97 -9.91 -1.18
N THR A 55 9.64 -9.94 -2.46
CA THR A 55 10.66 -10.09 -3.50
C THR A 55 11.58 -8.87 -3.45
N ASP A 56 12.88 -9.09 -3.30
CA ASP A 56 13.86 -8.03 -3.42
C ASP A 56 14.09 -7.69 -4.89
N ILE A 57 13.30 -6.75 -5.41
CA ILE A 57 13.35 -6.27 -6.78
C ILE A 57 13.26 -4.74 -6.81
N GLY A 58 14.16 -4.12 -7.58
CA GLY A 58 14.13 -2.70 -7.88
C GLY A 58 13.18 -2.39 -9.03
N ILE A 59 12.21 -1.53 -8.78
CA ILE A 59 11.23 -1.05 -9.75
C ILE A 59 11.63 0.36 -10.17
N ILE A 60 11.72 0.57 -11.49
CA ILE A 60 11.99 1.87 -12.10
C ILE A 60 10.68 2.43 -12.64
N LEU A 61 10.27 3.60 -12.18
CA LEU A 61 9.07 4.29 -12.64
C LEU A 61 9.43 5.62 -13.31
N GLY A 62 9.33 5.64 -14.64
CA GLY A 62 9.66 6.82 -15.43
C GLY A 62 8.73 8.03 -15.20
N PRO A 63 9.13 9.21 -15.70
CA PRO A 63 8.40 10.46 -15.53
C PRO A 63 6.96 10.38 -16.04
N ASN A 64 6.01 10.95 -15.29
CA ASN A 64 4.58 10.99 -15.63
C ASN A 64 3.91 9.61 -15.82
N LYS A 65 4.58 8.51 -15.44
CA LYS A 65 4.03 7.16 -15.50
C LYS A 65 3.32 6.78 -14.20
N THR A 66 2.42 5.81 -14.32
CA THR A 66 1.72 5.18 -13.20
C THR A 66 2.09 3.71 -13.18
N ASN A 67 2.46 3.20 -12.02
CA ASN A 67 2.54 1.77 -11.76
C ASN A 67 1.37 1.34 -10.85
N THR A 68 0.78 0.20 -11.17
CA THR A 68 -0.33 -0.39 -10.44
C THR A 68 0.19 -1.61 -9.70
N HIS A 69 0.15 -1.57 -8.37
CA HIS A 69 0.58 -2.68 -7.52
C HIS A 69 -0.61 -3.44 -7.00
N GLU A 70 -0.52 -4.77 -7.08
CA GLU A 70 -1.44 -5.66 -6.41
C GLU A 70 -0.80 -6.08 -5.08
N ILE A 71 -1.47 -5.75 -3.97
CA ILE A 71 -0.98 -6.04 -2.63
C ILE A 71 -1.79 -7.21 -2.08
N SER A 72 -1.09 -8.29 -1.71
CA SER A 72 -1.68 -9.43 -1.05
C SER A 72 -1.98 -9.10 0.42
N LEU A 73 -3.23 -9.26 0.83
CA LEU A 73 -3.64 -9.19 2.23
C LEU A 73 -3.38 -10.50 2.98
N ASP A 74 -3.09 -11.59 2.27
CA ASP A 74 -2.79 -12.89 2.89
C ASP A 74 -1.49 -12.85 3.73
N ASN A 75 -0.56 -11.93 3.41
CA ASN A 75 0.70 -11.73 4.14
C ASN A 75 0.50 -10.98 5.48
N ILE A 76 -0.73 -10.58 5.82
CA ILE A 76 -1.04 -9.70 6.94
C ILE A 76 -1.71 -10.51 8.05
N ASN A 77 -1.28 -10.30 9.30
CA ASN A 77 -1.75 -11.11 10.42
C ASN A 77 -3.28 -10.98 10.65
N ILE A 78 -3.87 -12.09 11.12
CA ILE A 78 -5.11 -12.72 10.64
C ILE A 78 -6.40 -12.09 11.22
N ASN A 79 -6.39 -10.80 11.57
CA ASN A 79 -7.56 -10.13 12.15
C ASN A 79 -7.78 -8.73 11.59
N LEU A 80 -7.73 -8.61 10.25
CA LEU A 80 -8.27 -7.43 9.58
C LEU A 80 -9.72 -7.23 10.01
N LYS A 81 -10.05 -5.99 10.35
CA LYS A 81 -11.40 -5.55 10.74
C LYS A 81 -11.90 -4.52 9.74
N LYS A 82 -13.21 -4.31 9.74
CA LYS A 82 -13.79 -3.20 8.99
C LYS A 82 -13.19 -1.87 9.48
N GLY A 83 -12.90 -0.98 8.55
CA GLY A 83 -12.33 0.34 8.86
C GLY A 83 -11.36 0.83 7.80
N LYS A 84 -10.64 1.90 8.13
CA LYS A 84 -9.69 2.56 7.24
C LYS A 84 -8.28 2.06 7.49
N TYR A 85 -7.57 1.82 6.40
CA TYR A 85 -6.19 1.39 6.38
C TYR A 85 -5.41 2.26 5.41
N ARG A 86 -4.08 2.24 5.53
CA ARG A 86 -3.18 2.78 4.51
C ARG A 86 -2.01 1.84 4.28
N ILE A 87 -1.61 1.74 3.02
CA ILE A 87 -0.31 1.16 2.66
C ILE A 87 0.71 2.29 2.64
N ILE A 88 1.83 2.11 3.34
CA ILE A 88 2.98 3.00 3.27
C ILE A 88 4.03 2.36 2.37
N LYS A 89 4.58 3.16 1.46
CA LYS A 89 5.59 2.72 0.51
C LYS A 89 6.70 3.74 0.41
N GLN A 90 7.93 3.29 0.60
CA GLN A 90 9.11 4.11 0.36
C GLN A 90 9.39 4.20 -1.13
N VAL A 91 9.47 5.42 -1.65
CA VAL A 91 9.78 5.71 -3.06
C VAL A 91 10.87 6.76 -3.10
N GLY A 92 12.10 6.35 -3.44
CA GLY A 92 13.30 7.14 -3.18
C GLY A 92 13.38 7.54 -1.70
N ASP A 93 13.47 8.84 -1.44
CA ASP A 93 13.54 9.41 -0.08
C ASP A 93 12.15 9.74 0.52
N ALA A 94 11.06 9.49 -0.22
CA ALA A 94 9.71 9.84 0.21
C ALA A 94 8.92 8.61 0.72
N MET A 95 8.10 8.83 1.75
CA MET A 95 7.09 7.87 2.18
C MET A 95 5.74 8.27 1.61
N LEU A 96 5.15 7.40 0.79
CA LEU A 96 3.83 7.60 0.18
C LEU A 96 2.80 6.74 0.89
N ALA A 97 1.61 7.31 1.14
CA ALA A 97 0.49 6.61 1.74
C ALA A 97 -0.66 6.44 0.73
N ALA A 98 -1.20 5.23 0.62
CA ALA A 98 -2.41 4.93 -0.13
C ALA A 98 -3.50 4.41 0.82
N GLU A 99 -4.53 5.23 1.06
CA GLU A 99 -5.65 4.88 1.94
C GLU A 99 -6.68 3.98 1.22
N PHE A 100 -7.24 3.03 1.96
CA PHE A 100 -8.33 2.18 1.52
C PHE A 100 -9.24 1.80 2.69
N LYS A 101 -10.42 1.27 2.37
CA LYS A 101 -11.41 0.85 3.38
C LYS A 101 -11.78 -0.62 3.23
N LEU A 102 -11.82 -1.34 4.35
CA LEU A 102 -12.44 -2.67 4.45
C LEU A 102 -13.86 -2.54 5.00
N LYS A 103 -14.86 -3.15 4.33
CA LYS A 103 -16.28 -3.05 4.68
C LYS A 103 -17.00 -4.40 4.74
#